data_AF-A0A0F7NFY4-F1
#
_entry.id   AF-A0A0F7NFY4-F1
#
_cell.length_a   1.000
_cell.length_b   1.000
_cell.length_c   1.000
_cell.angle_alpha   90.00
_cell.angle_beta   90.00
_cell.angle_gamma   90.00
#
_symmetry.space_group_name_H-M   'P 1'
#
loop_
_entity.id
_entity.type
_entity.pdbx_description
1 polymer ?
#
loop_
_entity_poly.entity_id
_entity_poly.type
_entity_poly.pdbx_seq_one_letter_code
_entity_poly.pdbx_strand_id
1 'polypeptide(L)'
;DNSQILYRADERFAMCSTSKVMAAAAVLKKSESEPNLLNQRVEIKKSDLVNYNPIAEKHVNGTMSLAELSAAALQYSDNVA
;
A
#
# COMPACT_ATOMS: atom_id res chain seq x y z
N ASP A 1 -14.75 12.54 -25.27
CA ASP A 1 -14.46 11.67 -26.43
C ASP A 1 -13.38 10.60 -26.14
N ASN A 2 -12.93 10.43 -24.88
CA ASN A 2 -11.78 9.58 -24.54
C ASN A 2 -10.49 9.95 -25.30
N SER A 3 -10.35 11.21 -25.74
CA SER A 3 -9.09 11.71 -26.31
C SER A 3 -7.97 11.63 -25.27
N GLN A 4 -6.77 11.29 -25.73
CA GLN A 4 -5.58 11.18 -24.90
C GLN A 4 -4.45 12.01 -25.52
N ILE A 5 -3.68 12.68 -24.65
CA ILE A 5 -2.42 13.34 -25.02
C ILE A 5 -1.31 12.52 -24.38
N LEU A 6 -0.42 11.96 -25.21
CA LEU A 6 0.55 10.96 -24.80
C LEU A 6 1.98 11.41 -25.15
N TYR A 7 2.92 11.14 -24.24
CA TYR A 7 4.35 11.28 -24.48
C TYR A 7 5.05 10.05 -23.89
N ARG A 8 5.77 9.28 -24.72
CA ARG A 8 6.47 8.04 -24.31
C ARG A 8 5.57 7.01 -23.62
N ALA A 9 4.30 6.91 -24.01
CA ALA A 9 3.29 6.10 -23.31
C ALA A 9 3.62 4.59 -23.26
N ASP A 10 4.38 4.08 -24.24
CA ASP A 10 4.75 2.67 -24.33
C ASP A 10 6.17 2.37 -23.83
N GLU A 11 6.92 3.38 -23.38
CA GLU A 11 8.23 3.17 -22.77
C GLU A 11 8.09 2.66 -21.33
N ARG A 12 9.02 1.80 -20.90
CA ARG A 12 9.02 1.28 -19.53
C ARG A 12 9.64 2.28 -18.57
N PHE A 13 8.98 2.51 -17.44
CA PHE A 13 9.47 3.34 -16.34
C PHE A 13 9.44 2.57 -15.02
N ALA A 14 10.33 2.96 -14.09
CA ALA A 14 10.27 2.47 -12.73
C ALA A 14 9.01 3.04 -12.04
N MET A 15 8.17 2.17 -11.49
CA MET A 15 6.94 2.58 -10.81
C MET A 15 7.22 3.29 -9.47
N CYS A 16 8.29 2.90 -8.77
CA CYS A 16 8.56 3.36 -7.40
C CYS A 16 7.29 3.20 -6.52
N SER A 17 6.99 4.17 -5.67
CA SER A 17 5.79 4.15 -4.82
C SER A 17 4.45 4.23 -5.58
N THR A 18 4.41 4.55 -6.88
CA THR A 18 3.14 4.53 -7.64
C THR A 18 2.55 3.12 -7.74
N SER A 19 3.39 2.09 -7.60
CA SER A 19 2.97 0.68 -7.52
C SER A 19 2.04 0.38 -6.34
N LYS A 20 2.08 1.17 -5.26
CA LYS A 20 1.27 0.98 -4.06
C LYS A 20 -0.23 1.13 -4.33
N VAL A 21 -0.61 1.89 -5.37
CA VAL A 21 -2.01 1.97 -5.84
C VAL A 21 -2.50 0.59 -6.28
N MET A 22 -1.69 -0.17 -7.01
CA MET A 22 -2.05 -1.52 -7.46
C MET A 22 -2.11 -2.52 -6.29
N ALA A 23 -1.20 -2.39 -5.31
CA ALA A 23 -1.22 -3.23 -4.12
C ALA A 23 -2.49 -3.01 -3.28
N ALA A 24 -2.84 -1.76 -2.99
CA ALA A 24 -4.06 -1.41 -2.26
C ALA A 24 -5.33 -1.83 -3.04
N ALA A 25 -5.33 -1.65 -4.37
CA ALA A 25 -6.43 -2.12 -5.23
C ALA A 25 -6.59 -3.66 -5.16
N ALA A 26 -5.50 -4.42 -5.11
CA ALA A 26 -5.56 -5.87 -4.96
C ALA A 26 -6.13 -6.29 -3.59
N VAL A 27 -5.75 -5.60 -2.51
CA VAL A 27 -6.34 -5.82 -1.17
C VAL A 27 -7.84 -5.54 -1.19
N LEU A 28 -8.25 -4.41 -1.76
CA LEU A 28 -9.67 -4.05 -1.91
C LEU A 28 -10.42 -5.08 -2.73
N LYS A 29 -9.87 -5.51 -3.88
CA LYS A 29 -10.50 -6.53 -4.72
C LYS A 29 -10.71 -7.84 -3.98
N LYS A 30 -9.72 -8.28 -3.19
CA LYS A 30 -9.82 -9.51 -2.38
C LYS A 30 -10.87 -9.37 -1.26
N SER A 31 -11.02 -8.17 -0.70
CA SER A 31 -12.02 -7.91 0.34
C SER A 31 -13.47 -8.09 -0.13
N GLU A 32 -13.74 -8.00 -1.44
CA GLU A 32 -15.07 -8.29 -2.00
C GLU A 32 -15.52 -9.73 -1.74
N SER A 33 -14.58 -10.68 -1.73
CA SER A 33 -14.84 -12.09 -1.43
C SER A 33 -14.53 -12.48 0.03
N GLU A 34 -13.78 -11.63 0.75
CA GLU A 34 -13.33 -11.87 2.12
C GLU A 34 -13.72 -10.68 3.02
N PRO A 35 -14.96 -10.66 3.57
CA PRO A 35 -15.51 -9.49 4.27
C PRO A 35 -14.70 -9.00 5.48
N ASN A 36 -13.92 -9.88 6.10
CA ASN A 36 -13.09 -9.56 7.27
C ASN A 36 -11.64 -9.21 6.92
N LEU A 37 -11.23 -9.29 5.65
CA LEU A 37 -9.84 -9.10 5.24
C LEU A 37 -9.29 -7.74 5.67
N LEU A 38 -10.06 -6.67 5.49
CA LEU A 38 -9.63 -5.32 5.84
C LEU A 38 -9.35 -5.14 7.34
N ASN A 39 -10.04 -5.92 8.20
CA ASN A 39 -9.86 -5.90 9.64
C ASN A 39 -8.77 -6.88 10.13
N GLN A 40 -8.22 -7.70 9.24
CA GLN A 40 -7.13 -8.62 9.58
C GLN A 40 -5.95 -7.82 10.13
N ARG A 41 -5.47 -8.22 11.31
CA ARG A 41 -4.34 -7.59 11.99
C ARG A 41 -3.03 -8.22 11.57
N VAL A 42 -2.06 -7.38 11.25
CA VAL A 42 -0.69 -7.73 10.89
C VAL A 42 0.22 -7.19 11.97
N GLU A 43 1.06 -8.06 12.54
CA GLU A 43 2.09 -7.68 13.51
C GLU A 43 3.16 -6.83 12.83
N ILE A 44 3.57 -5.73 13.47
CA ILE A 44 4.64 -4.87 12.97
C ILE A 44 5.88 -5.08 13.82
N LYS A 45 6.91 -5.70 13.25
CA LYS A 45 8.16 -5.97 13.97
C LYS A 45 9.18 -4.89 13.65
N LYS A 46 10.09 -4.65 14.59
CA LYS A 46 11.23 -3.76 14.36
C LYS A 46 12.09 -4.20 13.17
N SER A 47 12.14 -5.51 12.90
CA SER A 47 12.86 -6.09 11.77
C SER A 47 12.23 -5.79 10.40
N ASP A 48 10.94 -5.43 10.37
CA ASP A 48 10.22 -5.16 9.13
C ASP A 48 10.53 -3.75 8.62
N LEU A 49 10.90 -2.83 9.53
CA LEU A 49 11.17 -1.44 9.22
C LEU A 49 12.30 -1.26 8.20
N VAL A 50 12.03 -0.47 7.17
CA VAL A 50 13.02 -0.05 6.17
C VAL A 50 13.31 1.45 6.28
N ASN A 51 13.72 2.12 5.20
CA ASN A 51 14.19 3.51 5.23
C ASN A 51 13.10 4.58 5.52
N TYR A 52 11.82 4.31 5.27
CA TYR A 52 10.76 5.34 5.36
C TYR A 52 9.41 4.74 5.77
N ASN A 53 9.06 4.82 7.06
CA ASN A 53 7.87 4.18 7.64
C ASN A 53 7.13 5.10 8.63
N PRO A 54 6.73 6.32 8.22
CA PRO A 54 6.25 7.38 9.12
C PRO A 54 4.97 7.03 9.90
N ILE A 55 4.25 5.97 9.49
CA ILE A 55 3.08 5.45 10.21
C ILE A 55 3.46 4.14 10.91
N ALA A 56 3.95 3.14 10.17
CA ALA A 56 4.18 1.81 10.72
C ALA A 56 5.21 1.79 11.86
N GLU A 57 6.22 2.66 11.85
CA GLU A 57 7.23 2.73 12.91
C GLU A 57 6.63 3.06 14.30
N LYS A 58 5.47 3.73 14.34
CA LYS A 58 4.75 4.09 15.58
C LYS A 58 3.99 2.90 16.17
N HIS A 59 3.86 1.80 15.43
CA HIS A 59 3.09 0.61 15.79
C HIS A 59 3.97 -0.63 16.01
N VAL A 60 5.30 -0.46 16.12
CA VAL A 60 6.25 -1.56 16.38
C VAL A 60 5.90 -2.31 17.68
N ASN A 61 5.99 -3.64 17.63
CA ASN A 61 5.56 -4.57 18.68
C ASN A 61 4.03 -4.56 18.93
N GLY A 62 3.28 -3.90 18.05
CA GLY A 62 1.83 -3.93 18.00
C GLY A 62 1.34 -4.50 16.67
N THR A 63 0.14 -4.09 16.28
CA THR A 63 -0.47 -4.52 15.03
C THR A 63 -1.10 -3.35 14.30
N MET A 64 -1.18 -3.45 12.98
CA MET A 64 -2.04 -2.62 12.14
C MET A 64 -3.02 -3.51 11.36
N SER A 65 -4.21 -3.00 11.03
CA SER A 65 -5.12 -3.68 10.11
C SER A 65 -4.67 -3.51 8.65
N LEU A 66 -5.11 -4.40 7.75
CA LEU A 66 -4.85 -4.23 6.32
C LEU A 66 -5.43 -2.92 5.76
N ALA A 67 -6.53 -2.42 6.33
CA ALA A 67 -7.06 -1.09 6.01
C ALA A 67 -6.12 0.03 6.45
N GLU A 68 -5.59 -0.02 7.67
CA GLU A 68 -4.63 0.96 8.20
C GLU A 68 -3.32 0.95 7.39
N LEU A 69 -2.81 -0.23 7.02
CA LEU A 69 -1.62 -0.38 6.18
C LEU A 69 -1.87 0.17 4.78
N SER A 70 -3.00 -0.17 4.15
CA SER A 70 -3.36 0.39 2.84
C SER A 70 -3.45 1.93 2.87
N ALA A 71 -3.99 2.50 3.95
CA ALA A 71 -4.04 3.95 4.14
C ALA A 71 -2.63 4.55 4.31
N ALA A 72 -1.75 3.92 5.12
CA ALA A 72 -0.37 4.36 5.32
C ALA A 72 0.45 4.33 4.02
N ALA A 73 0.33 3.24 3.25
CA ALA A 73 1.00 3.06 1.96
C ALA A 73 0.58 4.13 0.95
N LEU A 74 -0.70 4.48 0.88
CA LEU A 74 -1.22 5.43 -0.11
C LEU A 74 -1.05 6.90 0.30
N GLN A 75 -1.33 7.24 1.57
CA GLN A 75 -1.38 8.63 2.03
C GLN A 75 0.00 9.15 2.44
N TYR A 76 0.88 8.26 2.89
CA TYR A 76 2.19 8.62 3.40
C TYR A 76 3.33 7.94 2.64
N SER A 77 3.06 7.09 1.65
CA SER A 77 4.10 6.29 0.98
C SER A 77 4.96 5.51 1.99
N ASP A 78 4.36 5.06 3.10
CA ASP A 78 5.02 4.17 4.06
C ASP A 78 5.51 2.91 3.33
N ASN A 79 6.74 2.46 3.61
CA ASN A 79 7.38 1.38 2.86
C ASN A 79 7.20 -0.01 3.49
N VAL A 80 6.86 -0.09 4.78
CA VAL A 80 6.51 -1.35 5.45
C VAL A 80 5.07 -1.74 5.15
N ALA A 81 4.21 -0.73 5.01
CA ALA A 81 2.79 -0.89 4.75
C ALA A 81 2.47 -1.24 3.30
#